data_AF-A0A2U1KK56-F1
#
_entry.id   AF-A0A2U1KK56-F1
#
_cell.length_a   1.000
_cell.length_b   1.000
_cell.length_c   1.000
_cell.angle_alpha   90.00
_cell.angle_beta   90.00
_cell.angle_gamma   90.00
#
_symmetry.space_group_name_H-M   'P 1'
#
loop_
_entity.id
_entity.type
_entity.pdbx_description
1 polymer ?
#
loop_
_entity_poly.entity_id
_entity_poly.type
_entity_poly.pdbx_seq_one_letter_code
_entity_poly.pdbx_strand_id
1 'polypeptide(L)'
;MAYQTRSRKRVNALRRGPDGSAFQTCESCGVSVAVALVDMHECECDMKKGVKKMKAEKVEDVIWDAEKFKDQPRSEFRFFMESFMKDCDSQNFFEMDREGFKTWKNMSSEEKLYYQLKAKKVDDDHNEKLLKESEIQMYSYVDEEADSAEVGKFDKNIGSYENDTYDSDYDSDQEDDRLT
;
A
#
# COMPACT_ATOMS: atom_id res chain seq x y z
N MET A 1 33.59 24.26 23.19
CA MET A 1 32.51 23.37 22.70
C MET A 1 33.14 22.33 21.80
N ALA A 2 33.04 21.04 22.12
CA ALA A 2 33.64 19.97 21.34
C ALA A 2 32.61 19.44 20.32
N TYR A 3 32.96 19.44 19.03
CA TYR A 3 32.11 18.90 17.97
C TYR A 3 32.07 17.38 18.07
N GLN A 4 30.88 16.80 18.28
CA GLN A 4 30.68 15.36 18.23
C GLN A 4 30.90 14.85 16.80
N THR A 5 31.89 13.97 16.62
CA THR A 5 32.14 13.31 15.34
C THR A 5 30.99 12.34 15.04
N ARG A 6 30.23 12.60 13.97
CA ARG A 6 29.21 11.66 13.47
C ARG A 6 29.86 10.31 13.16
N SER A 7 29.39 9.25 13.81
CA SER A 7 29.74 7.88 13.46
C SER A 7 29.33 7.62 12.00
N ARG A 8 30.30 7.49 11.10
CA ARG A 8 30.01 7.07 9.72
C ARG A 8 29.42 5.66 9.78
N LYS A 9 28.22 5.47 9.21
CA LYS A 9 27.63 4.14 9.01
C LYS A 9 28.65 3.28 8.27
N ARG A 10 29.09 2.18 8.89
CA ARG A 10 29.97 1.22 8.21
C ARG A 10 29.14 0.58 7.11
N VAL A 11 29.47 0.90 5.86
CA VAL A 11 28.93 0.19 4.70
C VAL A 11 29.64 -1.16 4.67
N ASN A 12 28.89 -2.25 4.81
CA ASN A 12 29.44 -3.57 4.57
C ASN A 12 29.93 -3.62 3.11
N ALA A 13 31.21 -3.93 2.91
CA ALA A 13 31.75 -4.03 1.57
C ALA A 13 30.98 -5.12 0.79
N LEU A 14 30.66 -4.83 -0.47
CA LEU A 14 30.09 -5.84 -1.38
C LEU A 14 31.03 -7.05 -1.43
N ARG A 15 30.44 -8.25 -1.41
CA ARG A 15 31.19 -9.51 -1.56
C ARG A 15 31.96 -9.46 -2.89
N ARG A 16 33.22 -9.90 -2.86
CA ARG A 16 34.13 -9.96 -4.01
C ARG A 16 34.76 -11.35 -4.10
N GLY A 17 35.22 -11.70 -5.30
CA GLY A 17 35.98 -12.92 -5.52
C GLY A 17 37.33 -12.89 -4.79
N PRO A 18 38.02 -14.05 -4.66
CA PRO A 18 39.33 -14.14 -4.02
C PRO A 18 40.41 -13.26 -4.66
N ASP A 19 40.26 -12.98 -5.95
CA ASP A 19 41.08 -12.10 -6.77
C ASP A 19 40.69 -10.60 -6.64
N GLY A 20 39.65 -10.29 -5.85
CA GLY A 20 39.08 -8.95 -5.70
C GLY A 20 38.11 -8.54 -6.82
N SER A 21 37.89 -9.41 -7.80
CA SER A 21 36.96 -9.16 -8.91
C SER A 21 35.50 -9.09 -8.42
N ALA A 22 34.69 -8.32 -9.13
CA ALA A 22 33.24 -8.32 -8.96
C ALA A 22 32.56 -9.52 -9.65
N PHE A 23 33.32 -10.24 -10.49
CA PHE A 23 32.89 -11.40 -11.25
C PHE A 23 33.74 -12.61 -10.89
N GLN A 24 33.11 -13.78 -10.86
CA GLN A 24 33.78 -15.07 -10.73
C GLN A 24 33.37 -15.95 -11.90
N THR A 25 34.32 -16.68 -12.48
CA THR A 25 34.03 -17.68 -13.51
C THR A 25 33.38 -18.89 -12.86
N CYS A 26 32.20 -19.26 -13.36
CA CYS A 26 31.51 -20.47 -12.94
C CYS A 26 32.35 -21.70 -13.36
N GLU A 27 32.67 -22.57 -12.41
CA GLU A 27 33.51 -23.75 -12.69
C GLU A 27 32.80 -24.82 -13.54
N SER A 28 31.46 -24.79 -13.60
CA SER A 28 30.66 -25.76 -14.36
C SER A 28 30.45 -25.35 -15.82
N CYS A 29 30.09 -24.10 -16.10
CA CYS A 29 29.86 -23.62 -17.48
C CYS A 29 30.95 -22.68 -18.03
N GLY A 30 31.91 -22.25 -17.21
CA GLY A 30 32.97 -21.32 -17.62
C GLY A 30 32.51 -19.86 -17.80
N VAL A 31 31.23 -19.55 -17.61
CA VAL A 31 30.70 -18.20 -17.78
C VAL A 31 31.13 -17.30 -16.61
N SER A 32 31.49 -16.05 -16.91
CA SER A 32 31.77 -15.04 -15.90
C SER A 32 30.46 -14.51 -15.29
N VAL A 33 30.26 -14.73 -14.00
CA VAL A 33 29.04 -14.39 -13.27
C VAL A 33 29.36 -13.38 -12.18
N ALA A 34 28.50 -12.37 -11.99
CA ALA A 34 28.65 -11.45 -10.88
C ALA A 34 28.59 -12.20 -9.55
N VAL A 35 29.54 -11.95 -8.63
CA VAL A 35 29.64 -12.68 -7.34
C VAL A 35 28.34 -12.61 -6.53
N ALA A 36 27.61 -11.50 -6.64
CA ALA A 36 26.31 -11.31 -5.98
C ALA A 36 25.18 -12.21 -6.53
N LEU A 37 25.35 -12.77 -7.74
CA LEU A 37 24.34 -13.54 -8.46
C LEU A 37 24.75 -15.00 -8.68
N VAL A 38 25.87 -15.45 -8.12
CA VAL A 38 26.40 -16.82 -8.33
C VAL A 38 25.38 -17.89 -7.91
N ASP A 39 24.66 -17.68 -6.81
CA ASP A 39 23.64 -18.63 -6.31
C ASP A 39 22.38 -18.69 -7.20
N MET A 40 22.14 -17.64 -7.99
CA MET A 40 21.01 -17.53 -8.92
C MET A 40 21.42 -17.83 -10.37
N HIS A 41 22.69 -18.15 -10.60
CA HIS A 41 23.15 -18.45 -11.94
C HIS A 41 22.61 -19.79 -12.40
N GLU A 42 21.72 -19.73 -13.38
CA GLU A 42 21.20 -20.92 -14.06
C GLU A 42 22.26 -21.45 -15.03
N CYS A 43 23.12 -22.33 -14.53
CA CYS A 43 24.05 -23.05 -15.37
C CYS A 43 23.32 -24.20 -16.06
N GLU A 44 23.40 -24.29 -17.38
CA GLU A 44 22.78 -25.38 -18.16
C GLU A 44 23.32 -26.77 -17.75
N CYS A 45 24.52 -26.82 -17.14
CA CYS A 45 25.12 -28.03 -16.59
C CYS A 45 24.59 -28.42 -15.20
N ASP A 46 23.84 -27.53 -14.53
CA ASP A 46 23.37 -27.69 -13.14
C ASP A 46 21.99 -28.35 -13.00
N MET A 47 21.55 -29.13 -14.00
CA MET A 47 20.36 -30.00 -13.86
C MET A 47 20.48 -31.07 -12.74
N LYS A 48 21.61 -31.15 -12.01
CA LYS A 48 21.86 -32.16 -10.96
C LYS A 48 22.06 -31.63 -9.56
N LYS A 49 22.19 -30.32 -9.33
CA LYS A 49 22.15 -29.78 -7.97
C LYS A 49 20.74 -29.32 -7.72
N GLY A 50 19.98 -30.18 -7.05
CA GLY A 50 18.67 -29.85 -6.52
C GLY A 50 18.79 -28.59 -5.69
N VAL A 51 18.52 -27.44 -6.32
CA VAL A 51 18.31 -26.17 -5.66
C VAL A 51 17.26 -26.52 -4.62
N LYS A 52 17.62 -26.44 -3.34
CA LYS A 52 16.63 -26.40 -2.28
C LYS A 52 15.81 -25.17 -2.64
N LYS A 53 14.71 -25.41 -3.37
CA LYS A 53 13.64 -24.44 -3.55
C LYS A 53 13.50 -23.82 -2.19
N MET A 54 13.69 -22.50 -2.11
CA MET A 54 13.46 -21.74 -0.91
C MET A 54 12.17 -22.33 -0.36
N LYS A 55 12.26 -22.98 0.81
CA LYS A 55 11.05 -23.51 1.43
C LYS A 55 10.22 -22.25 1.58
N ALA A 56 9.20 -22.10 0.74
CA ALA A 56 8.06 -21.30 1.09
C ALA A 56 7.78 -21.80 2.50
N GLU A 57 8.02 -20.92 3.46
CA GLU A 57 7.57 -21.15 4.81
C GLU A 57 6.16 -21.71 4.61
N LYS A 58 5.91 -22.90 5.16
CA LYS A 58 4.56 -23.43 5.16
C LYS A 58 3.79 -22.35 5.86
N VAL A 59 3.16 -21.47 5.09
CA VAL A 59 2.16 -20.57 5.59
C VAL A 59 1.12 -21.57 5.99
N GLU A 60 1.15 -21.89 7.29
CA GLU A 60 0.14 -22.68 7.97
C GLU A 60 -1.16 -22.32 7.32
N ASP A 61 -1.81 -23.33 6.74
CA ASP A 61 -2.87 -23.21 5.75
C ASP A 61 -3.42 -21.80 5.78
N VAL A 62 -3.05 -20.99 4.78
CA VAL A 62 -3.90 -19.86 4.42
C VAL A 62 -5.17 -20.53 3.91
N ILE A 63 -5.96 -21.06 4.84
CA ILE A 63 -7.39 -20.87 4.85
C ILE A 63 -7.47 -19.39 4.52
N TRP A 64 -7.73 -19.11 3.25
CA TRP A 64 -8.21 -17.82 2.83
C TRP A 64 -9.39 -17.61 3.75
N ASP A 65 -9.17 -16.86 4.82
CA ASP A 65 -10.21 -16.32 5.67
C ASP A 65 -10.91 -15.32 4.76
N ALA A 66 -11.69 -15.86 3.82
CA ALA A 66 -12.43 -15.10 2.84
C ALA A 66 -13.33 -14.11 3.55
N GLU A 67 -13.66 -14.40 4.82
CA GLU A 67 -14.31 -13.54 5.81
C GLU A 67 -13.61 -12.20 6.04
N LYS A 68 -12.29 -12.18 6.22
CA LYS A 68 -11.53 -10.96 6.54
C LYS A 68 -11.53 -9.93 5.42
N PHE A 69 -11.74 -10.38 4.19
CA PHE A 69 -11.66 -9.54 3.00
C PHE A 69 -13.00 -9.36 2.31
N LYS A 70 -14.12 -9.85 2.87
CA LYS A 70 -15.48 -9.79 2.26
C LYS A 70 -15.83 -8.39 1.76
N ASP A 71 -15.53 -7.39 2.57
CA ASP A 71 -15.91 -6.00 2.36
C ASP A 71 -14.86 -5.16 1.60
N GLN A 72 -13.75 -5.79 1.17
CA GLN A 72 -12.73 -5.09 0.39
C GLN A 72 -12.97 -5.26 -1.12
N PRO A 73 -12.75 -4.20 -1.92
CA PRO A 73 -12.89 -4.26 -3.36
C PRO A 73 -11.86 -5.21 -3.94
N ARG A 74 -12.35 -6.12 -4.80
CA ARG A 74 -11.56 -7.23 -5.34
C ARG A 74 -11.94 -7.47 -6.79
N SER A 75 -10.98 -7.97 -7.58
CA SER A 75 -11.22 -8.24 -9.00
C SER A 75 -12.20 -9.38 -9.22
N GLU A 76 -12.82 -9.40 -10.40
CA GLU A 76 -13.79 -10.43 -10.78
C GLU A 76 -13.17 -11.83 -10.76
N PHE A 77 -11.92 -11.91 -11.20
CA PHE A 77 -11.15 -13.15 -11.17
C PHE A 77 -11.01 -13.71 -9.74
N ARG A 78 -10.92 -12.85 -8.72
CA ARG A 78 -10.82 -13.33 -7.33
C ARG A 78 -12.13 -13.98 -6.87
N PHE A 79 -13.28 -13.39 -7.21
CA PHE A 79 -14.57 -14.00 -6.94
C PHE A 79 -14.74 -15.34 -7.67
N PHE A 80 -14.24 -15.44 -8.90
CA PHE A 80 -14.19 -16.70 -9.63
C PHE A 80 -13.31 -17.75 -8.96
N MET A 81 -12.08 -17.38 -8.56
CA MET A 81 -11.17 -18.31 -7.91
C MET A 81 -11.72 -18.80 -6.56
N GLU A 82 -12.42 -17.95 -5.81
CA GLU A 82 -13.09 -18.33 -4.57
C GLU A 82 -14.21 -19.37 -4.78
N SER A 83 -14.98 -19.29 -5.87
CA SER A 83 -15.96 -20.34 -6.19
C SER A 83 -15.29 -21.58 -6.76
N PHE A 84 -14.35 -21.39 -7.69
CA PHE A 84 -13.64 -22.48 -8.36
C PHE A 84 -12.85 -23.36 -7.39
N MET A 85 -12.17 -22.76 -6.40
CA MET A 85 -11.41 -23.51 -5.40
C MET A 85 -12.30 -24.16 -4.33
N LYS A 86 -13.53 -23.67 -4.11
CA LYS A 86 -14.49 -24.36 -3.23
C LYS A 86 -14.96 -25.68 -3.83
N ASP A 87 -15.02 -25.74 -5.16
CA ASP A 87 -15.50 -26.91 -5.89
C ASP A 87 -14.34 -27.89 -6.23
N CYS A 88 -13.10 -27.57 -5.85
CA CYS A 88 -11.90 -28.37 -6.16
C CYS A 88 -11.30 -29.01 -4.91
N ASP A 89 -11.23 -30.35 -4.87
CA ASP A 89 -10.62 -31.12 -3.77
C ASP A 89 -9.07 -31.16 -3.82
N SER A 90 -8.42 -30.38 -4.69
CA SER A 90 -6.99 -30.51 -4.93
C SER A 90 -6.13 -29.76 -3.91
N GLN A 91 -5.26 -30.48 -3.21
CA GLN A 91 -4.35 -29.91 -2.19
C GLN A 91 -3.20 -29.08 -2.80
N ASN A 92 -3.04 -29.07 -4.12
CA ASN A 92 -1.95 -28.37 -4.81
C ASN A 92 -2.38 -27.00 -5.33
N PHE A 93 -2.13 -25.97 -4.51
CA PHE A 93 -2.47 -24.57 -4.82
C PHE A 93 -1.91 -24.06 -6.16
N PHE A 94 -0.72 -24.50 -6.55
CA PHE A 94 -0.11 -24.07 -7.82
C PHE A 94 -0.85 -24.63 -9.04
N GLU A 95 -1.33 -25.87 -8.95
CA GLU A 95 -2.13 -26.47 -10.01
C GLU A 95 -3.51 -25.83 -10.06
N MET A 96 -4.11 -25.51 -8.90
CA MET A 96 -5.37 -24.77 -8.82
C MET A 96 -5.29 -23.39 -9.47
N ASP A 97 -4.25 -22.60 -9.18
CA ASP A 97 -4.07 -21.27 -9.76
C ASP A 97 -3.92 -21.35 -11.29
N ARG A 98 -3.13 -22.31 -11.76
CA ARG A 98 -2.92 -22.55 -13.20
C ARG A 98 -4.20 -22.96 -13.92
N GLU A 99 -4.95 -23.93 -13.40
CA GLU A 99 -6.19 -24.40 -14.01
C GLU A 99 -7.31 -23.37 -13.89
N GLY A 100 -7.43 -22.69 -12.75
CA GLY A 100 -8.36 -21.59 -12.56
C GLY A 100 -8.10 -20.47 -13.58
N PHE A 101 -6.85 -20.06 -13.78
CA PHE A 101 -6.51 -19.06 -14.78
C PHE A 101 -6.88 -19.50 -16.21
N LYS A 102 -6.58 -20.75 -16.60
CA LYS A 102 -6.97 -21.28 -17.91
C LYS A 102 -8.49 -21.28 -18.09
N THR A 103 -9.22 -21.70 -17.05
CA THR A 103 -10.68 -21.75 -17.05
C THR A 103 -11.26 -20.35 -17.21
N TRP A 104 -10.79 -19.39 -16.40
CA TRP A 104 -11.18 -17.99 -16.52
C TRP A 104 -10.87 -17.42 -17.91
N LYS A 105 -9.71 -17.72 -18.48
CA LYS A 105 -9.35 -17.25 -19.82
C LYS A 105 -10.33 -17.76 -20.88
N ASN A 106 -10.73 -19.03 -20.78
CA ASN A 106 -11.62 -19.70 -21.74
C ASN A 106 -13.12 -19.47 -21.46
N MET A 107 -13.47 -18.90 -20.31
CA MET A 107 -14.85 -18.59 -19.92
C MET A 107 -15.47 -17.50 -20.80
N SER A 108 -16.75 -17.66 -21.12
CA SER A 108 -17.50 -16.73 -21.95
C SER A 108 -17.68 -15.37 -21.26
N SER A 109 -18.02 -14.33 -22.04
CA SER A 109 -18.33 -13.02 -21.46
C SER A 109 -19.53 -13.08 -20.52
N GLU A 110 -20.56 -13.85 -20.87
CA GLU A 110 -21.79 -13.98 -20.07
C GLU A 110 -21.53 -14.60 -18.69
N GLU A 111 -20.71 -15.65 -18.63
CA GLU A 111 -20.32 -16.25 -17.34
C GLU A 111 -19.43 -15.30 -16.52
N LYS A 112 -18.55 -14.53 -17.19
CA LYS A 112 -17.75 -13.48 -16.53
C LYS A 112 -18.59 -12.33 -16.00
N LEU A 113 -19.72 -12.01 -16.64
CA LEU A 113 -20.62 -10.94 -16.19
C LEU A 113 -21.10 -11.16 -14.76
N TYR A 114 -21.37 -12.41 -14.37
CA TYR A 114 -21.76 -12.73 -12.99
C TYR A 114 -20.71 -12.26 -11.97
N TYR A 115 -19.44 -12.53 -12.23
CA TYR A 115 -18.33 -12.13 -11.37
C TYR A 115 -18.05 -10.62 -11.44
N GLN A 116 -18.25 -9.99 -12.60
CA GLN A 116 -18.18 -8.53 -12.78
C GLN A 116 -19.21 -7.81 -11.93
N LEU A 117 -20.47 -8.24 -11.98
CA LEU A 117 -21.54 -7.64 -11.18
C LEU A 117 -21.27 -7.79 -9.68
N LYS A 118 -20.75 -8.95 -9.26
CA LYS A 118 -20.39 -9.21 -7.86
C LYS A 118 -19.24 -8.31 -7.39
N ALA A 119 -18.19 -8.18 -8.20
CA ALA A 119 -17.06 -7.31 -7.91
C ALA A 119 -17.47 -5.84 -7.83
N LYS A 120 -18.23 -5.38 -8.82
CA LYS A 120 -18.75 -4.01 -8.86
C LYS A 120 -19.58 -3.69 -7.63
N LYS A 121 -20.46 -4.60 -7.21
CA LYS A 121 -21.28 -4.40 -6.01
C LYS A 121 -20.41 -4.19 -4.76
N VAL A 122 -19.40 -5.02 -4.56
CA VAL A 122 -18.51 -4.88 -3.39
C VAL A 122 -17.70 -3.60 -3.45
N ASP A 123 -17.29 -3.18 -4.65
CA ASP A 123 -16.59 -1.91 -4.86
C ASP A 123 -17.49 -0.70 -4.58
N ASP A 124 -18.72 -0.72 -5.08
CA ASP A 124 -19.73 0.32 -4.80
C ASP A 124 -20.03 0.41 -3.29
N ASP A 125 -20.29 -0.73 -2.62
CA ASP A 125 -20.55 -0.80 -1.18
C ASP A 125 -19.34 -0.29 -0.36
N HIS A 126 -18.11 -0.59 -0.80
CA HIS A 126 -16.89 -0.12 -0.17
C HIS A 126 -16.71 1.39 -0.32
N ASN A 127 -16.93 1.92 -1.53
CA ASN A 127 -16.84 3.35 -1.81
C ASN A 127 -17.90 4.14 -1.03
N GLU A 128 -19.12 3.61 -0.89
CA GLU A 128 -20.15 4.23 -0.07
C GLU A 128 -19.74 4.32 1.41
N LYS A 129 -19.13 3.26 1.97
CA LYS A 129 -18.60 3.27 3.33
C LYS A 129 -17.50 4.33 3.50
N LEU A 130 -16.57 4.42 2.56
CA LEU A 130 -15.50 5.41 2.57
C LEU A 130 -16.05 6.85 2.54
N LEU A 131 -17.05 7.11 1.69
CA LEU A 131 -17.69 8.43 1.61
C LEU A 131 -18.36 8.81 2.93
N LYS A 132 -19.11 7.90 3.55
CA LYS A 132 -19.74 8.15 4.86
C LYS A 132 -18.72 8.40 5.97
N GLU A 133 -17.63 7.63 6.00
CA GLU A 133 -16.55 7.85 6.97
C GLU A 133 -15.91 9.23 6.78
N SER A 134 -15.64 9.63 5.54
CA SER A 134 -15.12 10.96 5.22
C SER A 134 -16.08 12.08 5.64
N GLU A 135 -17.39 11.87 5.45
CA GLU A 135 -18.42 12.81 5.84
C GLU A 135 -18.50 12.96 7.36
N ILE A 136 -18.50 11.85 8.10
CA ILE A 136 -18.47 11.84 9.58
C ILE A 136 -17.22 12.58 10.09
N GLN A 137 -16.06 12.30 9.50
CA GLN A 137 -14.80 12.95 9.89
C GLN A 137 -14.79 14.45 9.60
N MET A 138 -15.41 14.88 8.50
CA MET A 138 -15.55 16.29 8.16
C MET A 138 -16.46 17.02 9.16
N TYR A 139 -17.57 16.40 9.57
CA TYR A 139 -18.53 17.02 10.49
C TYR A 139 -18.15 16.89 11.97
N SER A 140 -17.22 16.01 12.36
CA SER A 140 -16.77 15.87 13.76
C SER A 140 -15.74 16.92 14.20
N TYR A 141 -15.24 17.78 13.29
CA TYR A 141 -14.28 18.85 13.62
C TYR A 141 -14.93 20.13 14.19
N VAL A 142 -16.21 20.08 14.58
CA VAL A 142 -16.99 21.26 14.97
C VAL A 142 -17.68 21.06 16.32
N ASP A 143 -16.95 20.71 17.38
CA ASP A 143 -17.34 21.09 18.75
C ASP A 143 -16.24 20.90 19.81
N GLU A 144 -15.05 21.46 19.57
CA GLU A 144 -14.19 21.81 20.70
C GLU A 144 -14.46 23.27 21.05
N GLU A 145 -15.66 23.55 21.57
CA GLU A 145 -15.90 24.71 22.41
C GLU A 145 -14.90 24.60 23.58
N ALA A 146 -13.75 25.25 23.40
CA ALA A 146 -12.69 25.28 24.38
C ALA A 146 -13.25 25.90 25.65
N ASP A 147 -13.52 25.06 26.65
CA ASP A 147 -13.90 25.46 28.00
C ASP A 147 -12.69 26.19 28.62
N SER A 148 -12.56 27.45 28.23
CA SER A 148 -11.55 28.37 28.75
C SER A 148 -11.95 28.70 30.17
N ALA A 149 -11.52 27.85 31.10
CA ALA A 149 -11.56 28.13 32.52
C ALA A 149 -10.74 29.41 32.78
N GLU A 150 -11.44 30.54 32.96
CA GLU A 150 -10.86 31.81 33.40
C GLU A 150 -10.30 31.64 34.82
N VAL A 151 -9.01 31.32 34.89
CA VAL A 151 -8.22 31.38 36.11
C VAL A 151 -7.94 32.86 36.42
N GLY A 152 -8.45 33.30 37.56
CA GLY A 152 -7.73 34.22 38.45
C GLY A 152 -7.93 35.72 38.21
N LYS A 153 -8.91 36.27 38.95
CA LYS A 153 -9.00 37.64 39.49
C LYS A 153 -7.80 38.55 39.16
N PHE A 154 -7.99 39.47 38.22
CA PHE A 154 -7.12 40.64 38.09
C PHE A 154 -7.46 41.66 39.18
N ASP A 155 -6.46 42.02 39.97
CA ASP A 155 -6.54 43.07 40.96
C ASP A 155 -6.68 44.44 40.26
N LYS A 156 -7.63 45.23 40.77
CA LYS A 156 -7.97 46.56 40.25
C LYS A 156 -6.84 47.55 40.57
N ASN A 157 -6.19 48.11 39.54
CA ASN A 157 -5.61 49.44 39.67
C ASN A 157 -5.59 50.24 38.35
N ILE A 158 -6.65 51.04 38.19
CA ILE A 158 -6.77 52.41 37.66
C ILE A 158 -5.68 53.03 36.76
N GLY A 159 -6.18 53.62 35.66
CA GLY A 159 -5.57 54.67 34.80
C GLY A 159 -6.15 54.56 33.37
N SER A 160 -7.32 55.13 33.05
CA SER A 160 -7.51 56.44 32.37
C SER A 160 -6.44 56.65 31.28
N TYR A 161 -6.71 56.77 29.97
CA TYR A 161 -7.50 57.79 29.26
C TYR A 161 -7.78 57.38 27.78
N GLU A 162 -8.92 57.86 27.26
CA GLU A 162 -9.23 58.25 25.84
C GLU A 162 -9.23 57.12 24.77
N ASN A 163 -10.39 56.57 24.36
CA ASN A 163 -11.39 57.04 23.38
C ASN A 163 -10.83 57.52 22.02
N ASP A 164 -11.57 57.18 20.95
CA ASP A 164 -11.45 57.60 19.55
C ASP A 164 -10.63 56.59 18.69
N THR A 165 -11.05 56.05 17.54
CA THR A 165 -12.12 56.37 16.60
C THR A 165 -12.26 55.21 15.60
N TYR A 166 -13.49 55.01 15.09
CA TYR A 166 -13.84 54.16 13.95
C TYR A 166 -12.89 54.38 12.75
N ASP A 167 -12.44 53.30 12.10
CA ASP A 167 -12.48 53.33 10.63
C ASP A 167 -12.74 51.94 10.04
N SER A 168 -13.67 51.93 9.11
CA SER A 168 -14.25 50.76 8.45
C SER A 168 -14.02 50.93 6.97
N ASP A 169 -12.99 50.30 6.42
CA ASP A 169 -12.77 50.29 4.98
C ASP A 169 -13.28 48.98 4.38
N TYR A 170 -14.58 49.02 4.05
CA TYR A 170 -15.13 48.27 2.92
C TYR A 170 -14.49 48.83 1.64
N ASP A 171 -13.73 48.00 0.93
CA ASP A 171 -13.42 48.29 -0.48
C ASP A 171 -14.13 47.24 -1.34
N SER A 172 -15.20 47.71 -1.98
CA SER A 172 -16.07 46.97 -2.86
C SER A 172 -16.09 47.73 -4.17
N ASP A 173 -15.15 47.42 -5.06
CA ASP A 173 -15.17 47.92 -6.43
C ASP A 173 -15.67 46.85 -7.41
N GLN A 174 -16.66 47.31 -8.16
CA GLN A 174 -17.60 46.64 -9.01
C GLN A 174 -17.08 46.64 -10.46
N GLU A 175 -17.42 45.57 -11.18
CA GLU A 175 -17.71 45.42 -12.62
C GLU A 175 -17.01 46.31 -13.67
N ASP A 176 -16.53 45.68 -14.75
CA ASP A 176 -17.09 45.94 -16.09
C ASP A 176 -16.54 44.96 -17.15
N ASP A 177 -17.48 44.22 -17.73
CA ASP A 177 -17.64 43.88 -19.15
C ASP A 177 -16.43 43.79 -20.10
N ARG A 178 -16.31 42.61 -20.75
CA ARG A 178 -16.70 42.47 -22.17
C ARG A 178 -16.71 41.01 -22.64
N LEU A 179 -17.93 40.52 -22.87
CA LEU A 179 -18.25 39.51 -23.87
C LEU A 179 -18.10 40.12 -25.28
N THR A 180 -17.22 39.56 -26.12
CA THR A 180 -17.53 39.20 -27.52
C THR A 180 -16.44 38.31 -28.08
#